data_AF-V9IM33-F1
#
_entry.id   AF-V9IM33-F1
#
_cell.length_a   1.000
_cell.length_b   1.000
_cell.length_c   1.000
_cell.angle_alpha   90.00
_cell.angle_beta   90.00
_cell.angle_gamma   90.00
#
_symmetry.space_group_name_H-M   'P 1'
#
loop_
_entity.id
_entity.type
_entity.pdbx_description
1 polymer ?
#
loop_
_entity_poly.entity_id
_entity_poly.type
_entity_poly.pdbx_seq_one_letter_code
_entity_poly.pdbx_strand_id
1 'polypeptide(L)'
;MEHLSAVLLDRVQSEDPAWKDSGTAFITSITRLLERLLDYRSVIQGDENRDKRMSCTVNLLNFYKNEFNRKEMYLRYIYKLHDLHLAAENYTEAGFTMKLYADQLGWSSTILPPDHSHPQQPEWQRKEVLYHKIIIT
;
A
#
# COMPACT_ATOMS: atom_id res chain seq x y z
N MET A 1 2.87 13.27 16.38
CA MET A 1 2.11 13.65 15.16
C MET A 1 1.11 14.76 15.45
N GLU A 2 0.40 14.68 16.57
CA GLU A 2 -0.57 15.70 17.01
C GLU A 2 -0.02 17.14 17.02
N HIS A 3 1.20 17.38 17.50
CA HIS A 3 1.81 18.72 17.49
C HIS A 3 2.08 19.28 16.08
N LEU A 4 2.49 18.43 15.12
CA LEU A 4 2.70 18.87 13.73
C LEU A 4 1.36 19.24 13.08
N SER A 5 0.34 18.41 13.30
CA SER A 5 -1.00 18.66 12.77
C SER A 5 -1.60 19.95 13.32
N ALA A 6 -1.47 20.18 14.63
CA ALA A 6 -1.95 21.39 15.30
C ALA A 6 -1.28 22.67 14.74
N VAL A 7 0.05 22.66 14.57
CA VAL A 7 0.78 23.83 14.02
C VAL A 7 0.40 24.11 12.57
N LEU A 8 0.21 23.07 11.75
CA LEU A 8 -0.18 23.23 10.34
C LEU A 8 -1.63 23.73 10.21
N LEU A 9 -2.55 23.23 11.05
CA LEU A 9 -3.94 23.68 11.07
C LEU A 9 -4.06 25.13 11.54
N ASP A 10 -3.34 25.51 12.60
CA ASP A 10 -3.28 26.90 13.07
C ASP A 10 -2.81 27.84 11.96
N ARG A 11 -1.79 27.42 11.18
CA ARG A 11 -1.33 28.20 10.05
C ARG A 11 -2.34 28.32 8.92
N VAL A 12 -3.01 27.23 8.53
CA VAL A 12 -4.07 27.29 7.51
C VAL A 12 -5.25 28.15 7.98
N GLN A 13 -5.59 28.12 9.27
CA GLN A 13 -6.64 28.96 9.83
C GLN A 13 -6.27 30.45 9.87
N SER A 14 -4.98 30.78 9.94
CA SER A 14 -4.47 32.16 9.89
C SER A 14 -4.38 32.76 8.48
N GLU A 15 -4.45 31.92 7.44
CA GLU A 15 -4.32 32.29 6.03
C GLU A 15 -5.68 32.54 5.35
N ASP A 16 -5.65 32.90 4.07
CA ASP A 16 -6.81 33.29 3.25
C ASP A 16 -7.98 32.27 3.34
N PRO A 17 -9.22 32.72 3.63
CA PRO A 17 -10.41 31.86 3.74
C PRO A 17 -10.62 30.91 2.56
N ALA A 18 -10.18 31.30 1.35
CA ALA A 18 -10.35 30.49 0.14
C ALA A 18 -9.65 29.13 0.21
N TRP A 19 -8.61 28.96 1.04
CA TRP A 19 -7.80 27.75 1.14
C TRP A 19 -8.00 26.97 2.44
N LYS A 20 -8.87 27.44 3.35
CA LYS A 20 -9.04 26.83 4.67
C LYS A 20 -9.56 25.40 4.60
N ASP A 21 -10.60 25.16 3.82
CA ASP A 21 -11.23 23.83 3.73
C ASP A 21 -10.33 22.82 3.00
N SER A 22 -9.72 23.25 1.89
CA SER A 22 -8.79 22.41 1.12
C SER A 22 -7.49 22.14 1.88
N GLY A 23 -6.95 23.14 2.58
CA GLY A 23 -5.78 23.00 3.45
C GLY A 23 -6.04 22.08 4.65
N THR A 24 -7.19 22.22 5.30
CA THR A 24 -7.59 21.38 6.43
C THR A 24 -7.76 19.91 6.02
N ALA A 25 -8.44 19.65 4.89
CA ALA A 25 -8.61 18.30 4.37
C ALA A 25 -7.26 17.66 3.99
N PHE A 26 -6.35 18.43 3.39
CA PHE A 26 -5.01 17.98 3.05
C PHE A 26 -4.17 17.64 4.28
N ILE A 27 -4.12 18.53 5.28
CA ILE A 27 -3.37 18.31 6.52
C ILE A 27 -3.90 17.09 7.26
N THR A 28 -5.22 16.92 7.32
CA THR A 28 -5.86 15.75 7.93
C THR A 28 -5.44 14.46 7.22
N SER A 29 -5.45 14.46 5.88
CA SER A 29 -5.06 13.30 5.07
C SER A 29 -3.58 12.95 5.26
N ILE A 30 -2.68 13.95 5.25
CA ILE A 30 -1.24 13.74 5.46
C ILE A 30 -0.94 13.29 6.90
N THR A 31 -1.61 13.87 7.90
CA THR A 31 -1.43 13.47 9.30
C THR A 31 -1.76 12.00 9.49
N ARG A 32 -2.92 11.55 8.98
CA ARG A 32 -3.32 10.13 8.99
C ARG A 32 -2.33 9.23 8.26
N LEU A 33 -1.84 9.66 7.10
CA LEU A 33 -0.83 8.91 6.34
C LEU A 33 0.48 8.74 7.15
N LEU A 34 0.97 9.82 7.75
CA LEU A 34 2.20 9.79 8.54
C LEU A 34 2.06 8.94 9.81
N GLU A 35 0.92 9.00 10.50
CA GLU A 35 0.63 8.13 11.64
C GLU A 35 0.68 6.66 11.23
N ARG A 36 0.01 6.28 10.13
CA ARG A 36 0.02 4.89 9.63
C ARG A 36 1.41 4.42 9.22
N LEU A 37 2.23 5.29 8.65
CA LEU A 37 3.62 4.96 8.31
C LEU A 37 4.51 4.80 9.54
N LEU A 38 4.30 5.62 10.57
CA LEU A 38 5.02 5.51 11.85
C LEU A 38 4.62 4.25 12.62
N ASP A 39 3.33 3.93 12.68
CA ASP A 39 2.83 2.66 13.24
C ASP A 39 3.43 1.46 12.51
N TYR A 40 3.48 1.52 11.18
CA TYR A 40 4.11 0.47 10.38
C TYR A 40 5.60 0.33 10.67
N ARG A 41 6.31 1.46 10.75
CA ARG A 41 7.75 1.47 11.05
C ARG A 41 8.04 0.90 12.43
N SER A 42 7.28 1.25 13.46
CA SER A 42 7.49 0.76 14.82
C SER A 42 7.30 -0.77 14.90
N VAL A 43 6.27 -1.31 14.25
CA VAL A 43 5.99 -2.76 14.20
C VAL A 43 7.05 -3.54 13.40
N ILE A 44 7.58 -2.96 12.33
CA ILE A 44 8.62 -3.60 11.50
C ILE A 44 9.99 -3.58 12.21
N GLN A 45 10.31 -2.52 12.95
CA GLN A 45 11.59 -2.35 13.64
C GLN A 45 11.64 -3.04 15.01
N GLY A 46 10.50 -3.24 15.65
CA GLY A 46 10.42 -4.00 16.90
C GLY A 46 10.59 -5.50 16.67
N ASP A 47 11.05 -6.21 17.71
CA ASP A 47 11.13 -7.68 17.77
C ASP A 47 9.73 -8.33 17.91
N GLU A 48 8.70 -7.66 17.39
CA GLU A 48 7.31 -8.04 17.56
C GLU A 48 6.90 -9.17 16.63
N ASN A 49 5.98 -9.99 17.15
CA ASN A 49 5.43 -11.21 16.56
C ASN A 49 5.04 -11.05 15.07
N ARG A 50 5.33 -12.07 14.26
CA ARG A 50 5.09 -12.09 12.80
C ARG A 50 3.65 -11.71 12.42
N ASP A 51 2.69 -12.10 13.25
CA ASP A 51 1.26 -11.81 13.07
C ASP A 51 0.96 -10.30 13.09
N LYS A 52 1.57 -9.54 14.01
CA LYS A 52 1.39 -8.08 14.08
C LYS A 52 1.92 -7.40 12.83
N ARG A 53 3.05 -7.88 12.29
CA ARG A 53 3.63 -7.38 11.03
C ARG A 53 2.72 -7.65 9.84
N MET A 54 2.10 -8.83 9.77
CA MET A 54 1.10 -9.14 8.75
C MET A 54 -0.13 -8.24 8.88
N SER A 55 -0.75 -8.14 10.07
CA SER A 55 -1.92 -7.29 10.30
C SER A 55 -1.66 -5.81 9.97
N CYS A 56 -0.49 -5.30 10.37
CA CYS A 56 -0.11 -3.93 10.05
C CYS A 56 0.07 -3.70 8.54
N THR A 57 0.65 -4.68 7.83
CA THR A 57 0.81 -4.63 6.37
C THR A 57 -0.54 -4.65 5.66
N VAL A 58 -1.50 -5.46 6.12
CA VAL A 58 -2.87 -5.49 5.58
C VAL A 58 -3.59 -4.14 5.80
N ASN A 59 -3.45 -3.54 6.98
CA ASN A 59 -4.04 -2.22 7.25
C ASN A 59 -3.51 -1.15 6.30
N LEU A 60 -2.21 -1.16 6.04
CA LEU A 60 -1.56 -0.22 5.13
C LEU A 60 -1.96 -0.45 3.68
N LEU A 61 -2.13 -1.71 3.27
CA LEU A 61 -2.62 -2.09 1.95
C LEU A 61 -4.05 -1.60 1.71
N ASN A 62 -4.94 -1.76 2.70
CA ASN A 62 -6.31 -1.22 2.64
C ASN A 62 -6.33 0.31 2.58
N PHE A 63 -5.44 0.97 3.31
CA PHE A 63 -5.30 2.42 3.28
C PHE A 63 -4.88 2.92 1.89
N TYR A 64 -3.86 2.33 1.27
CA TYR A 64 -3.41 2.74 -0.07
C TYR A 64 -4.44 2.43 -1.17
N LYS A 65 -5.24 1.37 -0.99
CA LYS A 65 -6.35 1.03 -1.88
C LYS A 65 -7.47 2.06 -1.82
N ASN A 66 -7.88 2.46 -0.61
CA ASN A 66 -9.11 3.20 -0.40
C ASN A 66 -8.92 4.73 -0.30
N GLU A 67 -7.82 5.21 0.29
CA GLU A 67 -7.67 6.63 0.66
C GLU A 67 -6.80 7.44 -0.32
N PHE A 68 -5.80 6.82 -0.98
CA PHE A 68 -4.81 7.57 -1.77
C PHE A 68 -4.70 7.15 -3.24
N ASN A 69 -5.38 6.08 -3.65
CA ASN A 69 -5.36 5.51 -5.01
C ASN A 69 -3.94 5.42 -5.63
N ARG A 70 -2.91 5.19 -4.80
CA ARG A 70 -1.51 5.09 -5.23
C ARG A 70 -1.18 3.64 -5.53
N LYS A 71 -1.51 3.22 -6.76
CA LYS A 71 -1.32 1.84 -7.25
C LYS A 71 0.09 1.30 -6.98
N GLU A 72 1.13 2.11 -7.21
CA GLU A 72 2.52 1.69 -6.98
C GLU A 72 2.78 1.26 -5.52
N MET A 73 2.35 2.06 -4.55
CA MET A 73 2.52 1.75 -3.14
C MET A 73 1.69 0.52 -2.74
N TYR A 74 0.46 0.43 -3.24
CA TYR A 74 -0.39 -0.74 -3.04
C TYR A 74 0.30 -2.04 -3.52
N LEU A 75 0.87 -2.04 -4.73
CA LEU A 75 1.60 -3.17 -5.27
C LEU A 75 2.84 -3.53 -4.43
N ARG A 76 3.59 -2.52 -3.99
CA ARG A 76 4.75 -2.74 -3.11
C ARG A 76 4.37 -3.47 -1.82
N TYR A 77 3.24 -3.12 -1.21
CA TYR A 77 2.78 -3.79 0.00
C TYR A 77 2.15 -5.17 -0.26
N ILE A 78 1.60 -5.44 -1.45
CA ILE A 78 1.23 -6.81 -1.86
C ILE A 78 2.44 -7.73 -1.82
N TYR A 79 3.55 -7.35 -2.46
CA TYR A 79 4.77 -8.18 -2.46
C TYR A 79 5.31 -8.39 -1.06
N LYS A 80 5.33 -7.32 -0.25
CA LYS A 80 5.83 -7.42 1.11
C LYS A 80 4.98 -8.33 2.00
N LEU A 81 3.65 -8.30 1.84
CA LEU A 81 2.75 -9.21 2.54
C LEU A 81 2.91 -10.65 2.06
N HIS A 82 3.04 -10.86 0.74
CA HIS A 82 3.31 -12.18 0.17
C HIS A 82 4.61 -12.78 0.73
N ASP A 83 5.69 -12.01 0.83
CA ASP A 83 6.96 -12.50 1.35
C ASP A 83 6.89 -12.81 2.86
N LEU A 84 6.07 -12.05 3.61
CA LEU A 84 5.78 -12.38 5.01
C LEU A 84 5.02 -13.72 5.13
N HIS A 85 4.04 -13.96 4.27
CA HIS A 85 3.31 -15.23 4.24
C HIS A 85 4.21 -16.41 3.86
N LEU A 86 5.08 -16.25 2.85
CA LEU A 86 6.07 -17.26 2.48
C LEU A 86 7.03 -17.59 3.63
N ALA A 87 7.55 -16.58 4.32
CA ALA A 87 8.45 -16.77 5.46
C ALA A 87 7.79 -17.45 6.68
N ALA A 88 6.46 -17.48 6.70
CA ALA A 88 5.65 -18.17 7.70
C ALA A 88 5.03 -19.48 7.18
N GLU A 89 5.39 -19.91 5.97
CA GLU A 89 4.86 -21.13 5.32
C GLU A 89 3.33 -21.10 5.10
N ASN A 90 2.75 -19.89 5.06
CA ASN A 90 1.33 -19.65 4.81
C ASN A 90 1.06 -19.55 3.29
N TYR A 91 1.30 -20.64 2.55
CA TYR A 91 1.26 -20.66 1.08
C TYR A 91 -0.09 -20.24 0.50
N THR A 92 -1.20 -20.69 1.11
CA THR A 92 -2.56 -20.30 0.69
C THR A 92 -2.76 -18.79 0.76
N GLU A 93 -2.35 -18.15 1.86
CA GLU A 93 -2.46 -16.69 2.04
C GLU A 93 -1.48 -15.93 1.13
N ALA A 94 -0.29 -16.48 0.87
CA ALA A 94 0.66 -15.91 -0.11
C ALA A 94 0.04 -15.91 -1.52
N GLY A 95 -0.57 -17.03 -1.93
CA GLY A 95 -1.30 -17.14 -3.20
C GLY A 95 -2.47 -16.16 -3.30
N PHE A 96 -3.30 -16.07 -2.26
CA PHE A 96 -4.40 -15.10 -2.21
C PHE A 96 -3.91 -13.65 -2.27
N THR A 97 -2.81 -13.34 -1.59
CA THR A 97 -2.19 -12.02 -1.62
C THR A 97 -1.74 -11.65 -3.02
N MET A 98 -1.11 -12.58 -3.75
CA MET A 98 -0.70 -12.33 -5.14
C MET A 98 -1.89 -12.24 -6.09
N LYS A 99 -2.97 -12.98 -5.82
CA LYS A 99 -4.24 -12.87 -6.57
C LYS A 99 -4.84 -11.47 -6.49
N LEU A 100 -4.68 -10.74 -5.37
CA LEU A 100 -5.11 -9.35 -5.27
C LEU A 100 -4.49 -8.45 -6.35
N TYR A 101 -3.26 -8.75 -6.79
CA TYR A 101 -2.64 -8.05 -7.92
C TYR A 101 -3.18 -8.57 -9.26
N ALA A 102 -3.23 -9.89 -9.45
CA ALA A 102 -3.71 -10.48 -10.69
C ALA A 102 -5.15 -10.04 -11.06
N ASP A 103 -6.00 -9.83 -10.06
CA ASP A 103 -7.39 -9.36 -10.22
C ASP A 103 -7.48 -7.90 -10.70
N GLN A 104 -6.43 -7.08 -10.50
CA GLN A 104 -6.38 -5.71 -11.01
C GLN A 104 -5.97 -5.61 -12.47
N LEU A 105 -5.50 -6.72 -13.05
CA LEU A 105 -5.04 -6.79 -14.44
C LEU A 105 -6.13 -7.40 -15.33
N GLY A 106 -6.25 -6.89 -16.55
CA GLY A 106 -7.01 -7.50 -17.65
C GLY A 106 -6.22 -8.55 -18.44
N TRP A 107 -6.92 -9.30 -19.29
CA TRP A 107 -6.32 -10.13 -20.34
C TRP A 107 -6.19 -9.32 -21.64
N SER A 108 -5.63 -8.11 -21.55
CA SER A 108 -5.52 -7.18 -22.67
C SER A 108 -4.08 -7.02 -23.16
N SER A 109 -3.91 -6.62 -24.42
CA SER A 109 -2.61 -6.29 -25.00
C SER A 109 -2.13 -4.86 -24.64
N THR A 110 -2.82 -4.19 -23.73
CA THR A 110 -2.40 -2.87 -23.22
C THR A 110 -1.00 -2.98 -22.62
N ILE A 111 -0.09 -2.13 -23.08
CA ILE A 111 1.29 -2.12 -22.57
C ILE A 111 1.30 -1.41 -21.21
N LEU A 112 1.71 -2.15 -20.18
CA LEU A 112 1.93 -1.59 -18.86
C LEU A 112 3.32 -0.99 -18.76
N PRO A 113 3.49 0.13 -18.02
CA PRO A 113 4.81 0.63 -17.69
C PRO A 113 5.60 -0.40 -16.87
N PRO A 114 6.94 -0.31 -16.86
CA PRO A 114 7.75 -1.12 -15.98
C PRO A 114 7.42 -0.81 -14.52
N ASP A 115 7.44 -1.84 -13.68
CA ASP A 115 7.42 -1.70 -12.22
C ASP A 115 8.68 -2.33 -11.62
N HIS A 116 8.79 -2.35 -10.29
CA HIS A 116 9.97 -2.90 -9.61
C HIS A 116 10.24 -4.38 -9.94
N SER A 117 9.19 -5.15 -10.26
CA SER A 117 9.25 -6.60 -10.45
C SER A 117 9.12 -7.02 -11.92
N HIS A 118 8.67 -6.13 -12.80
CA HIS A 118 8.36 -6.47 -14.19
C HIS A 118 8.81 -5.39 -15.17
N PRO A 119 9.35 -5.79 -16.33
CA PRO A 119 9.63 -4.86 -17.42
C PRO A 119 8.31 -4.33 -18.04
N GLN A 120 8.46 -3.38 -18.96
CA GLN A 120 7.37 -2.97 -19.83
C GLN A 120 6.88 -4.17 -20.64
N GLN A 121 5.61 -4.53 -20.47
CA GLN A 121 5.03 -5.73 -21.10
C GLN A 121 3.51 -5.60 -21.22
N PRO A 122 2.86 -6.40 -22.09
CA PRO A 122 1.42 -6.49 -22.13
C PRO A 122 0.81 -6.91 -20.79
N GLU A 123 -0.37 -6.37 -20.50
CA GLU A 123 -1.11 -6.64 -19.26
C GLU A 123 -1.40 -8.14 -19.07
N TRP A 124 -1.84 -8.81 -20.14
CA TRP A 124 -2.11 -10.25 -20.12
C TRP A 124 -0.88 -11.08 -19.72
N GLN A 125 0.30 -10.69 -20.21
CA GLN A 125 1.55 -11.41 -19.95
C GLN A 125 1.96 -11.27 -18.48
N ARG A 126 1.75 -10.07 -17.90
CA ARG A 126 1.96 -9.87 -16.45
C ARG A 126 0.99 -10.70 -15.62
N LYS A 127 -0.28 -10.72 -16.01
CA LYS A 127 -1.32 -11.51 -15.34
C LYS A 127 -1.00 -13.01 -15.36
N GLU A 128 -0.54 -13.53 -16.50
CA GLU A 128 -0.12 -14.91 -16.65
C GLU A 128 1.04 -15.28 -15.70
N VAL A 129 2.09 -14.46 -15.64
CA VAL A 129 3.24 -14.69 -14.75
C VAL A 129 2.79 -14.75 -13.28
N LEU A 130 1.86 -13.87 -12.88
CA LEU A 130 1.31 -13.88 -11.52
C LEU A 130 0.52 -15.16 -11.23
N TYR A 131 -0.30 -15.65 -12.17
CA TYR A 131 -1.00 -16.92 -11.98
C TYR A 131 -0.05 -18.11 -11.87
N HIS A 132 1.00 -18.15 -12.69
CA HIS A 132 2.03 -19.18 -12.56
C HIS A 132 2.67 -19.11 -11.16
N LYS A 133 3.00 -17.91 -10.68
CA LYS A 133 3.51 -17.72 -9.32
C LYS A 133 2.54 -18.23 -8.26
N ILE A 134 1.24 -17.95 -8.38
CA ILE A 134 0.20 -18.42 -7.44
C ILE A 134 0.13 -19.95 -7.41
N ILE A 135 0.24 -20.62 -8.57
CA ILE A 135 0.12 -22.08 -8.66
C ILE A 135 1.32 -22.80 -8.02
N ILE A 136 2.52 -22.20 -8.10
CA ILE A 136 3.75 -22.78 -7.56
C ILE A 136 4.08 -22.32 -6.14
N THR A 137 3.27 -21.42 -5.57
CA THR A 137 3.41 -20.91 -4.19
C THR A 137 2.96 -21.98 -3.21
#